data_AF-A0A661XAS2-F1
#
_entry.id   AF-A0A661XAS2-F1
#
_cell.length_a   1.000
_cell.length_b   1.000
_cell.length_c   1.000
_cell.angle_alpha   90.00
_cell.angle_beta   90.00
_cell.angle_gamma   90.00
#
_symmetry.space_group_name_H-M   'P 1'
#
loop_
_entity.id
_entity.type
_entity.pdbx_description
1 polymer ?
#
loop_
_entity_poly.entity_id
_entity_poly.type
_entity_poly.pdbx_seq_one_letter_code
_entity_poly.pdbx_strand_id
1 'polypeptide(L)'
;MKKCYVIIGRGDIPTDFPRKELGEYFSLKAKIMGGEILSKEESDRFEELNKSLRKWKRNNRNDEYWEGFFDVISHIMRNVGTSVYFGFYDYCSPSITEAIDRAVKNGCKRIIVAPVMIIPGDRVCEIEIKERLEFSKILHPEAEIIYAWPYPEEEIADFIIKQIERFDNDK
;
A
#
# COMPACT_ATOMS: atom_id res chain seq x y z
N MET A 1 15.38 16.79 -13.35
CA MET A 1 14.50 16.49 -12.19
C MET A 1 14.43 14.98 -12.01
N LYS A 2 14.83 14.42 -10.86
CA LYS A 2 14.85 12.96 -10.66
C LYS A 2 13.43 12.44 -10.47
N LYS A 3 12.99 11.56 -11.38
CA LYS A 3 11.70 10.86 -11.33
C LYS A 3 11.87 9.55 -10.56
N CYS A 4 10.80 9.09 -9.91
CA CYS A 4 10.65 7.72 -9.41
C CYS A 4 9.18 7.28 -9.42
N TYR A 5 8.95 5.99 -9.19
CA TYR A 5 7.62 5.41 -9.02
C TYR A 5 7.42 4.95 -7.58
N VAL A 6 6.19 5.04 -7.07
CA VAL A 6 5.76 4.45 -5.80
C VAL A 6 4.58 3.54 -6.09
N ILE A 7 4.70 2.25 -5.79
CA ILE A 7 3.64 1.27 -6.01
C ILE A 7 2.95 0.96 -4.68
N ILE A 8 1.61 1.03 -4.66
CA ILE A 8 0.81 0.84 -3.45
C ILE A 8 0.19 -0.55 -3.44
N GLY A 9 0.45 -1.31 -2.38
CA GLY A 9 -0.23 -2.57 -2.04
C GLY A 9 -1.19 -2.41 -0.85
N ARG A 10 -1.96 -3.46 -0.56
CA ARG A 10 -2.83 -3.52 0.62
C ARG A 10 -2.07 -3.67 1.91
N GLY A 11 -1.29 -4.75 2.01
CA GLY A 11 -0.65 -5.16 3.25
C GLY A 11 -1.65 -5.93 4.12
N ASP A 12 -1.34 -7.20 4.35
CA ASP A 12 -2.18 -8.11 5.11
C ASP A 12 -1.67 -8.32 6.54
N ILE A 13 -2.56 -8.87 7.36
CA ILE A 13 -2.24 -9.34 8.70
C ILE A 13 -1.58 -10.72 8.53
N PRO A 14 -0.32 -10.89 8.94
CA PRO A 14 0.35 -12.17 8.82
C PRO A 14 -0.36 -13.24 9.64
N THR A 15 -0.48 -14.44 9.09
CA THR A 15 -1.28 -15.53 9.70
C THR A 15 -0.71 -16.03 11.03
N ASP A 16 0.57 -15.78 11.29
CA ASP A 16 1.29 -16.12 12.51
C ASP A 16 1.40 -14.95 13.51
N PHE A 17 0.76 -13.81 13.23
CA PHE A 17 0.71 -12.71 14.18
C PHE A 17 -0.08 -13.12 15.44
N PRO A 18 0.42 -12.85 16.66
CA PRO A 18 -0.21 -13.32 17.90
C PRO A 18 -1.67 -12.89 18.06
N ARG A 19 -2.57 -13.88 18.27
CA ARG A 19 -4.03 -13.65 18.30
C ARG A 19 -4.48 -12.73 19.43
N LYS A 20 -3.82 -12.77 20.59
CA LYS A 20 -4.18 -11.94 21.76
C LYS A 20 -3.92 -10.46 21.46
N GLU A 21 -2.73 -10.18 20.94
CA GLU A 21 -2.27 -8.86 20.51
C GLU A 21 -3.13 -8.33 19.35
N LEU A 22 -3.50 -9.20 18.41
CA LEU A 22 -4.41 -8.85 17.32
C LEU A 22 -5.80 -8.46 17.83
N GLY A 23 -6.34 -9.24 18.78
CA GLY A 23 -7.61 -8.94 19.42
C GLY A 23 -7.60 -7.59 20.12
N GLU A 24 -6.54 -7.34 20.91
CA GLU A 24 -6.33 -6.06 21.61
C GLU A 24 -6.23 -4.89 20.62
N TYR A 25 -5.46 -5.06 19.54
CA TYR A 25 -5.33 -4.06 18.48
C TYR A 25 -6.70 -3.70 17.88
N PHE A 26 -7.53 -4.69 17.56
CA PHE A 26 -8.85 -4.43 16.99
C PHE A 26 -9.84 -3.84 17.99
N SER A 27 -9.77 -4.24 19.26
CA SER A 27 -10.57 -3.61 20.32
C SER A 27 -10.25 -2.12 20.44
N LEU A 28 -8.97 -1.74 20.46
CA LEU A 28 -8.54 -0.34 20.50
C LEU A 28 -8.88 0.41 19.19
N LYS A 29 -8.68 -0.22 18.03
CA LYS A 29 -9.07 0.34 16.72
C LYS A 29 -10.57 0.63 16.65
N ALA A 30 -11.40 -0.26 17.18
CA ALA A 30 -12.85 -0.08 17.19
C ALA A 30 -13.28 1.13 18.03
N LYS A 31 -12.68 1.34 19.21
CA LYS A 31 -12.90 2.55 20.03
C LYS A 31 -12.60 3.83 19.24
N ILE A 32 -11.43 3.88 18.59
CA ILE A 32 -11.02 5.02 17.75
C ILE A 32 -12.03 5.25 16.62
N MET A 33 -12.42 4.19 15.90
CA MET A 33 -13.41 4.28 14.82
C MET A 33 -14.80 4.70 15.31
N GLY A 34 -15.13 4.38 16.56
CA GLY A 34 -16.34 4.83 17.25
C GLY A 34 -16.28 6.29 17.73
N GLY A 35 -15.15 6.98 17.56
CA GLY A 35 -14.96 8.36 18.00
C GLY A 35 -14.58 8.50 19.48
N GLU A 36 -14.24 7.41 20.17
CA GLU A 36 -13.75 7.46 21.54
C GLU A 36 -12.34 8.04 21.61
N ILE A 37 -12.10 8.88 22.63
CA ILE A 37 -10.76 9.37 22.95
C ILE A 37 -10.11 8.35 23.88
N LEU A 38 -9.08 7.68 23.39
CA LEU A 38 -8.28 6.75 24.19
C LEU A 38 -7.55 7.46 25.33
N SER A 39 -7.38 6.78 26.46
CA SER A 39 -6.42 7.20 27.49
C SER A 39 -4.99 7.19 26.94
N LYS A 40 -4.06 7.87 27.62
CA LYS A 40 -2.65 7.89 27.21
C LYS A 40 -2.06 6.48 27.12
N GLU A 41 -2.35 5.62 28.09
CA GLU A 41 -1.90 4.22 28.12
C GLU A 41 -2.47 3.42 26.94
N GLU A 42 -3.77 3.54 26.66
CA GLU A 42 -4.40 2.88 25.51
C GLU A 42 -3.84 3.37 24.17
N SER A 43 -3.57 4.67 24.06
CA SER A 43 -2.98 5.26 22.85
C SER A 43 -1.55 4.75 22.60
N ASP A 44 -0.72 4.75 23.65
CA ASP A 44 0.66 4.24 23.57
C ASP A 44 0.66 2.74 23.24
N ARG A 45 -0.27 1.98 23.84
CA ARG A 45 -0.44 0.54 23.55
C ARG A 45 -0.92 0.29 22.13
N PHE A 46 -1.86 1.08 21.63
CA PHE A 46 -2.34 0.99 20.25
C PHE A 46 -1.20 1.25 19.25
N GLU A 47 -0.38 2.28 19.50
CA GLU A 47 0.78 2.58 18.65
C GLU A 47 1.81 1.44 18.66
N GLU A 48 2.10 0.87 19.84
CA GLU A 48 2.98 -0.29 20.00
C GLU A 48 2.49 -1.48 19.16
N LEU A 49 1.21 -1.85 19.31
CA LEU A 49 0.59 -2.95 18.57
C LEU A 49 0.58 -2.69 17.06
N ASN A 50 0.19 -1.48 16.65
CA ASN A 50 0.19 -1.08 15.24
C ASN A 50 1.59 -1.18 14.62
N LYS A 51 2.62 -0.72 15.34
CA LYS A 51 4.02 -0.81 14.91
C LYS A 51 4.49 -2.26 14.84
N SER A 52 4.15 -3.08 15.82
CA SER A 52 4.47 -4.51 15.84
C SER A 52 3.85 -5.23 14.64
N LEU A 53 2.54 -5.04 14.41
CA LEU A 53 1.81 -5.63 13.29
C LEU A 53 2.39 -5.20 11.93
N ARG A 54 2.62 -3.90 11.74
CA ARG A 54 3.15 -3.36 10.48
C ARG A 54 4.56 -3.85 10.17
N LYS A 55 5.42 -3.99 11.19
CA LYS A 55 6.81 -4.43 11.04
C LYS A 55 7.01 -5.94 11.21
N TRP A 56 5.93 -6.69 11.39
CA TRP A 56 6.01 -8.13 11.53
C TRP A 56 6.72 -8.76 10.32
N LYS A 57 7.61 -9.73 10.58
CA LYS A 57 8.41 -10.35 9.55
C LYS A 57 7.49 -11.19 8.64
N ARG A 58 7.51 -10.88 7.34
CA ARG A 58 6.69 -11.54 6.33
C ARG A 58 7.51 -12.50 5.47
N ASN A 59 6.83 -13.52 4.96
CA ASN A 59 7.31 -14.49 3.99
C ASN A 59 6.10 -15.21 3.37
N ASN A 60 6.35 -15.96 2.30
CA ASN A 60 5.33 -16.73 1.61
C ASN A 60 4.51 -17.73 2.45
N ARG A 61 4.90 -18.07 3.68
CA ARG A 61 4.13 -18.96 4.57
C ARG A 61 3.14 -18.22 5.45
N ASN A 62 3.40 -16.95 5.77
CA ASN A 62 2.55 -16.17 6.66
C ASN A 62 1.84 -15.00 5.97
N ASP A 63 2.24 -14.64 4.75
CA ASP A 63 1.62 -13.56 3.96
C ASP A 63 1.89 -13.82 2.46
N GLU A 64 1.02 -14.61 1.81
CA GLU A 64 1.12 -14.93 0.38
C GLU A 64 0.89 -13.70 -0.51
N TYR A 65 0.02 -12.77 -0.09
CA TYR A 65 -0.21 -11.53 -0.81
C TYR A 65 1.06 -10.68 -0.86
N TRP A 66 1.77 -10.55 0.27
CA TRP A 66 3.04 -9.84 0.33
C TRP A 66 4.07 -10.45 -0.62
N GLU A 67 4.18 -11.77 -0.68
CA GLU A 67 5.10 -12.44 -1.63
C GLU A 67 4.73 -12.10 -3.09
N GLY A 68 3.47 -12.30 -3.48
CA GLY A 68 2.99 -12.01 -4.83
C GLY A 68 3.10 -10.53 -5.20
N PHE A 69 2.92 -9.63 -4.24
CA PHE A 69 3.18 -8.20 -4.43
C PHE A 69 4.65 -7.95 -4.79
N PHE A 70 5.61 -8.56 -4.07
CA PHE A 70 7.02 -8.40 -4.37
C PHE A 70 7.45 -9.04 -5.69
N ASP A 71 6.78 -10.10 -6.16
CA ASP A 71 6.98 -10.61 -7.51
C ASP A 71 6.62 -9.57 -8.57
N VAL A 72 5.48 -8.90 -8.42
CA VAL A 72 5.04 -7.81 -9.30
C VAL A 72 6.03 -6.63 -9.24
N ILE A 73 6.42 -6.18 -8.03
CA ILE A 73 7.40 -5.10 -7.86
C ILE A 73 8.73 -5.45 -8.52
N SER A 74 9.22 -6.68 -8.32
CA SER A 74 10.46 -7.16 -8.92
C SER A 74 10.39 -7.17 -10.44
N HIS A 75 9.22 -7.49 -11.02
CA HIS A 75 9.00 -7.36 -12.45
C HIS A 75 9.02 -5.90 -12.91
N ILE A 76 8.32 -4.99 -12.21
CA ILE A 76 8.32 -3.56 -12.54
C ILE A 76 9.74 -3.00 -12.49
N MET A 77 10.48 -3.23 -11.40
CA MET A 77 11.86 -2.77 -11.21
C MET A 77 12.80 -3.20 -12.34
N ARG A 78 12.62 -4.41 -12.88
CA ARG A 78 13.42 -4.92 -14.00
C ARG A 78 13.09 -4.25 -15.34
N ASN A 79 11.88 -3.72 -15.49
CA ASN A 79 11.37 -3.19 -16.75
C ASN A 79 11.33 -1.66 -16.81
N VAL A 80 11.64 -0.96 -15.72
CA VAL A 80 11.62 0.51 -15.68
C VAL A 80 13.02 1.08 -15.45
N GLY A 81 13.38 2.13 -16.21
CA GLY A 81 14.67 2.82 -16.09
C GLY A 81 14.76 3.82 -14.93
N THR A 82 13.96 3.67 -13.87
CA THR A 82 13.86 4.63 -12.77
C THR A 82 13.73 3.92 -11.42
N SER A 83 14.03 4.61 -10.32
CA SER A 83 13.87 4.04 -8.99
C SER A 83 12.40 3.73 -8.71
N VAL A 84 12.15 2.56 -8.13
CA VAL A 84 10.81 2.13 -7.68
C VAL A 84 10.84 2.00 -6.17
N TYR A 85 9.86 2.61 -5.53
CA TYR A 85 9.54 2.46 -4.11
C TYR A 85 8.19 1.77 -4.01
N PHE A 86 7.86 1.29 -2.83
CA PHE A 86 6.59 0.65 -2.56
C PHE A 86 6.09 1.05 -1.17
N GLY A 87 4.78 1.02 -0.98
CA GLY A 87 4.13 1.28 0.31
C GLY A 87 2.81 0.53 0.42
N PHE A 88 2.30 0.40 1.64
CA PHE A 88 1.06 -0.30 1.94
C PHE A 88 0.04 0.65 2.56
N TYR A 89 -1.23 0.54 2.19
CA TYR A 89 -2.28 1.35 2.81
C TYR A 89 -2.69 0.80 4.20
N ASP A 90 -2.55 -0.51 4.40
CA ASP A 90 -2.98 -1.24 5.60
C ASP A 90 -1.90 -2.21 6.12
N TYR A 91 -1.98 -2.48 7.43
CA TYR A 91 -1.31 -3.52 8.25
C TYR A 91 0.16 -3.89 8.02
N CYS A 92 0.86 -3.27 7.08
CA CYS A 92 2.23 -3.55 6.68
C CYS A 92 3.03 -2.24 6.58
N SER A 93 4.35 -2.36 6.69
CA SER A 93 5.30 -1.27 6.47
C SER A 93 6.15 -1.55 5.22
N PRO A 94 6.64 -0.50 4.53
CA PRO A 94 6.40 0.93 4.83
C PRO A 94 4.98 1.37 4.47
N SER A 95 4.46 2.39 5.16
CA SER A 95 3.22 3.06 4.76
C SER A 95 3.43 3.86 3.45
N ILE A 96 2.33 4.31 2.82
CA ILE A 96 2.39 5.18 1.64
C ILE A 96 3.24 6.44 1.91
N THR A 97 3.02 7.11 3.04
CA THR A 97 3.80 8.29 3.43
C THR A 97 5.26 7.94 3.68
N GLU A 98 5.56 6.84 4.39
CA GLU A 98 6.95 6.40 4.61
C GLU A 98 7.67 6.08 3.28
N ALA A 99 6.96 5.53 2.30
CA ALA A 99 7.51 5.26 0.97
C ALA A 99 7.85 6.55 0.22
N ILE A 100 6.96 7.55 0.26
CA ILE A 100 7.16 8.86 -0.34
C ILE A 100 8.31 9.60 0.35
N ASP A 101 8.34 9.62 1.69
CA ASP A 101 9.44 10.19 2.48
C ASP A 101 10.79 9.63 2.05
N ARG A 102 10.88 8.29 1.88
CA ARG A 102 12.10 7.63 1.40
C ARG A 102 12.44 8.07 -0.01
N ALA A 103 11.48 8.17 -0.91
CA ALA A 103 11.70 8.62 -2.28
C ALA A 103 12.26 10.06 -2.32
N VAL A 104 11.66 10.98 -1.56
CA VAL A 104 12.10 12.39 -1.47
C VAL A 104 13.49 12.49 -0.86
N LYS A 105 13.76 11.78 0.25
CA LYS A 105 15.10 11.73 0.88
C LYS A 105 16.19 11.22 -0.06
N ASN A 106 15.83 10.38 -1.04
CA ASN A 106 16.73 9.92 -2.09
C ASN A 106 16.80 10.86 -3.32
N GLY A 107 16.30 12.09 -3.18
CA GLY A 107 16.41 13.16 -4.16
C GLY A 107 15.34 13.12 -5.26
N CYS A 108 14.31 12.27 -5.14
CA CYS A 108 13.22 12.26 -6.12
C CYS A 108 12.38 13.53 -5.97
N LYS A 109 12.10 14.18 -7.09
CA LYS A 109 11.35 15.45 -7.16
C LYS A 109 10.06 15.32 -7.97
N ARG A 110 9.90 14.21 -8.69
CA ARG A 110 8.66 13.82 -9.35
C ARG A 110 8.35 12.36 -9.04
N ILE A 111 7.26 12.13 -8.33
CA ILE A 111 6.87 10.84 -7.77
C ILE A 111 5.53 10.45 -8.39
N ILE A 112 5.54 9.41 -9.23
CA ILE A 112 4.31 8.87 -9.82
C ILE A 112 3.87 7.69 -8.95
N VAL A 113 2.67 7.79 -8.39
CA VAL A 113 2.13 6.83 -7.44
C VAL A 113 1.01 6.04 -8.09
N ALA A 114 1.07 4.71 -8.03
CA ALA A 114 0.08 3.83 -8.65
C ALA A 114 -0.28 2.65 -7.73
N PRO A 115 -1.57 2.32 -7.54
CA PRO A 115 -2.01 1.18 -6.73
C PRO A 115 -2.05 -0.13 -7.55
N VAL A 116 -1.80 -1.29 -6.93
CA VAL A 116 -2.01 -2.59 -7.60
C VAL A 116 -3.47 -3.04 -7.66
N MET A 117 -4.35 -2.35 -6.94
CA MET A 117 -5.79 -2.50 -7.05
C MET A 117 -6.20 -1.83 -8.36
N ILE A 118 -6.82 -2.57 -9.28
CA ILE A 118 -7.04 -2.08 -10.66
C ILE A 118 -8.49 -1.66 -10.95
N ILE A 119 -9.46 -2.11 -10.15
CA ILE A 119 -10.89 -1.89 -10.42
C ILE A 119 -11.35 -0.52 -9.88
N PRO A 120 -11.88 0.39 -10.72
CA PRO A 120 -12.47 1.64 -10.27
C PRO A 120 -13.66 1.45 -9.31
N GLY A 121 -13.90 2.43 -8.44
CA GLY A 121 -14.98 2.37 -7.45
C GLY A 121 -14.60 1.75 -6.11
N ASP A 122 -13.37 1.27 -5.97
CA ASP A 122 -12.82 0.88 -4.67
C ASP A 122 -12.60 2.10 -3.76
N ARG A 123 -13.23 2.10 -2.57
CA ARG A 123 -13.18 3.22 -1.62
C ARG A 123 -11.74 3.54 -1.18
N VAL A 124 -10.87 2.54 -1.07
CA VAL A 124 -9.49 2.75 -0.63
C VAL A 124 -8.74 3.56 -1.68
N CYS A 125 -8.87 3.19 -2.96
CA CYS A 125 -8.28 3.94 -4.06
C CYS A 125 -8.90 5.34 -4.25
N GLU A 126 -10.21 5.48 -4.04
CA GLU A 126 -10.93 6.73 -4.30
C GLU A 126 -10.76 7.79 -3.21
N ILE A 127 -10.56 7.37 -1.97
CA ILE A 127 -10.57 8.28 -0.81
C ILE A 127 -9.28 8.11 0.00
N GLU A 128 -9.06 6.93 0.57
CA GLU A 128 -8.06 6.71 1.60
C GLU A 128 -6.62 6.90 1.14
N ILE A 129 -6.31 6.45 -0.08
CA ILE A 129 -5.00 6.67 -0.69
C ILE A 129 -4.83 8.16 -1.02
N LYS A 130 -5.85 8.79 -1.62
CA LYS A 130 -5.80 10.22 -1.97
C LYS A 130 -5.52 11.08 -0.74
N GLU A 131 -6.20 10.84 0.38
CA GLU A 131 -5.95 11.55 1.65
C GLU A 131 -4.51 11.42 2.14
N ARG A 132 -3.93 10.21 2.08
CA ARG A 132 -2.52 9.98 2.44
C ARG A 132 -1.55 10.68 1.47
N LEU A 133 -1.91 10.79 0.20
CA LEU A 133 -1.13 11.54 -0.80
C LEU A 133 -1.21 13.05 -0.57
N GLU A 134 -2.39 13.60 -0.25
CA GLU A 134 -2.52 15.01 0.11
C GLU A 134 -1.70 15.36 1.36
N PHE A 135 -1.74 14.50 2.39
CA PHE A 135 -0.86 14.67 3.55
C PHE A 135 0.62 14.65 3.15
N SER A 136 1.02 13.74 2.25
CA SER A 136 2.40 13.65 1.77
C SER A 136 2.82 14.87 0.93
N LYS A 137 1.89 15.50 0.18
CA LYS A 137 2.14 16.76 -0.56
C LYS A 137 2.37 17.93 0.40
N ILE A 138 1.65 17.97 1.52
CA ILE A 138 1.88 18.97 2.58
C ILE A 138 3.26 18.79 3.21
N LEU A 139 3.66 17.54 3.48
CA LEU A 139 4.96 17.24 4.06
C LEU A 139 6.14 17.52 3.13
N HIS A 140 5.96 17.31 1.82
CA HIS A 140 7.01 17.46 0.80
C HIS A 140 6.60 18.41 -0.33
N PRO A 141 6.41 19.71 -0.05
CA PRO A 141 5.96 20.69 -1.05
C PRO A 141 6.97 20.88 -2.20
N GLU A 142 8.21 20.45 -2.02
CA GLU A 142 9.26 20.48 -3.02
C GLU A 142 9.26 19.30 -4.01
N ALA A 143 8.36 18.33 -3.83
CA ALA A 143 8.20 17.17 -4.71
C ALA A 143 6.82 17.18 -5.39
N GLU A 144 6.80 16.98 -6.71
CA GLU A 144 5.58 16.77 -7.47
C GLU A 144 5.08 15.33 -7.26
N ILE A 145 4.00 15.16 -6.51
CA ILE A 145 3.37 13.85 -6.25
C ILE A 145 2.13 13.71 -7.13
N ILE A 146 2.18 12.77 -8.07
CA ILE A 146 1.12 12.50 -9.05
C ILE A 146 0.47 11.15 -8.70
N TYR A 147 -0.85 11.14 -8.53
CA TYR A 147 -1.60 9.90 -8.38
C TYR A 147 -2.07 9.42 -9.76
N ALA A 148 -1.47 8.33 -10.24
CA ALA A 148 -1.78 7.70 -11.53
C ALA A 148 -2.92 6.68 -11.36
N TRP A 149 -4.13 7.20 -11.10
CA TRP A 149 -5.37 6.47 -10.91
C TRP A 149 -6.55 7.34 -11.38
N PRO A 150 -7.63 6.79 -11.98
CA PRO A 150 -7.89 5.37 -12.26
C PRO A 150 -7.15 4.81 -13.48
N TYR A 151 -7.11 3.48 -13.60
CA TYR A 151 -6.72 2.82 -14.86
C TYR A 151 -7.89 2.85 -15.85
N PRO A 152 -7.64 2.95 -17.17
CA PRO A 152 -8.69 2.89 -18.18
C PRO A 152 -9.43 1.54 -18.14
N GLU A 153 -10.76 1.58 -18.19
CA GLU A 153 -11.62 0.39 -18.06
C GLU A 153 -11.37 -0.60 -19.21
N GLU A 154 -11.14 -0.09 -20.41
CA GLU A 154 -10.80 -0.87 -21.60
C GLU A 154 -9.49 -1.63 -21.44
N GLU A 155 -8.46 -1.04 -20.82
CA GLU A 155 -7.18 -1.72 -20.60
C GLU A 155 -7.30 -2.85 -19.56
N ILE A 156 -8.12 -2.64 -18.53
CA ILE A 156 -8.43 -3.67 -17.53
C ILE A 156 -9.21 -4.81 -18.19
N ALA A 157 -10.24 -4.49 -18.97
CA ALA A 157 -11.03 -5.48 -19.68
C ALA A 157 -10.17 -6.32 -20.63
N ASP A 158 -9.31 -5.67 -21.43
CA ASP A 158 -8.38 -6.33 -22.34
C ASP A 158 -7.38 -7.22 -21.59
N PHE A 159 -6.88 -6.79 -20.43
CA PHE A 159 -6.01 -7.62 -19.59
C PHE A 159 -6.71 -8.90 -19.13
N ILE A 160 -7.96 -8.79 -18.67
CA ILE A 160 -8.78 -9.93 -18.23
C ILE A 160 -9.09 -10.86 -19.42
N ILE A 161 -9.51 -10.31 -20.56
CA ILE A 161 -9.81 -11.09 -21.78
C ILE A 161 -8.57 -11.86 -22.22
N LYS A 162 -7.41 -11.21 -22.34
CA LYS A 162 -6.14 -11.86 -22.70
C LYS A 162 -5.77 -12.99 -21.75
N GLN A 163 -6.11 -12.86 -20.47
CA GLN A 163 -5.86 -13.92 -19.50
C GLN A 163 -6.83 -15.10 -19.70
N ILE A 164 -8.11 -14.85 -19.98
CA ILE A 164 -9.10 -15.90 -20.28
C ILE A 164 -8.71 -16.66 -21.55
N GLU A 165 -8.35 -15.96 -22.62
CA GLU A 165 -7.96 -16.55 -23.91
C GLU A 165 -6.77 -17.51 -23.82
N ARG A 166 -5.90 -17.39 -22.79
CA ARG A 166 -4.79 -18.33 -22.56
C ARG A 166 -5.25 -19.72 -22.12
N PHE A 167 -6.46 -19.84 -21.60
CA PHE A 167 -7.04 -21.09 -21.11
C PHE A 167 -8.21 -21.56 -21.97
N ASP A 168 -8.75 -20.68 -22.81
CA ASP A 168 -9.78 -20.98 -23.80
C ASP A 168 -9.14 -21.64 -25.04
N ASN A 169 -8.71 -22.90 -24.89
CA ASN A 169 -8.03 -23.69 -25.92
C ASN A 169 -8.98 -24.26 -27.01
N ASP A 170 -10.20 -23.73 -27.14
CA ASP A 170 -11.17 -24.16 -28.16
C ASP A 170 -11.10 -23.32 -29.46
N LYS A 171 -9.91 -22.79 -29.80
CA LYS A 171 -9.59 -22.21 -31.12
C LYS A 171 -8.35 -22.84 -31.75
#